data_AF-A0A534VEC7-F1
#
_entry.id   AF-A0A534VEC7-F1
#
_cell.length_a   1.000
_cell.length_b   1.000
_cell.length_c   1.000
_cell.angle_alpha   90.00
_cell.angle_beta   90.00
_cell.angle_gamma   90.00
#
_symmetry.space_group_name_H-M   'P 1'
#
loop_
_entity.id
_entity.type
_entity.pdbx_description
1 polymer ?
#
loop_
_entity_poly.entity_id
_entity_poly.type
_entity_poly.pdbx_seq_one_letter_code
_entity_poly.pdbx_strand_id
1 'polypeptide(L)'
;MPETSRLAAPAPGEAPLTPAEVAEMKEHLAFLRRYKEVLRLKLNAAEDLLVNQQREPTDRGVCRHLLGKVDRAVVERAIERDPLRGDAAARARMLAGAVRLTADVGVLLAYLEALAHVRSRAEAAQAFAEVVRRIDFESVSATRLARLLQVLIDTFVDHERVQVLFSLLASGAFRRAFDAALPAFPPTVAEVCAPLRAVHRRLLEDGGGAEAPELLAKGMAQVLSAPDPVLRSYEEPLRAGMLELALGADVPSEVADRGVGVLLPSLPRDGRAYARFAIRR
;
A
#
# COMPACT_ATOMS: atom_id res chain seq x y z
N MET A 1 -0.31 -14.88 0.96
CA MET A 1 -0.93 -15.11 -0.36
C MET A 1 0.20 -15.20 -1.38
N PRO A 2 0.17 -16.10 -2.38
CA PRO A 2 1.30 -16.29 -3.29
C PRO A 2 1.56 -15.07 -4.17
N GLU A 3 2.82 -14.92 -4.61
CA GLU A 3 3.29 -13.95 -5.62
C GLU A 3 2.41 -13.99 -6.89
N THR A 4 2.46 -12.96 -7.75
CA THR A 4 1.78 -12.99 -9.06
C THR A 4 2.12 -14.32 -9.74
N SER A 5 1.11 -15.03 -10.24
CA SER A 5 1.28 -16.36 -10.81
C SER A 5 2.47 -16.44 -11.76
N ARG A 6 3.34 -17.44 -11.57
CA ARG A 6 4.49 -17.66 -12.47
C ARG A 6 4.03 -17.99 -13.89
N LEU A 7 2.81 -18.46 -14.04
CA LEU A 7 2.14 -18.76 -15.30
C LEU A 7 1.53 -17.54 -15.98
N ALA A 8 1.27 -16.46 -15.23
CA ALA A 8 0.85 -15.18 -15.78
C ALA A 8 2.05 -14.34 -16.28
N ALA A 9 3.28 -14.66 -15.82
CA ALA A 9 4.50 -14.01 -16.27
C ALA A 9 4.95 -14.54 -17.66
N PRO A 10 5.54 -13.68 -18.53
CA PRO A 10 6.04 -14.12 -19.83
C PRO A 10 7.27 -15.03 -19.69
N ALA A 11 7.10 -16.34 -19.90
CA ALA A 11 8.20 -17.29 -20.02
C ALA A 11 8.50 -17.62 -21.50
N PRO A 12 9.79 -17.75 -21.89
CA PRO A 12 10.17 -18.26 -23.21
C PRO A 12 10.07 -19.79 -23.22
N GLY A 13 9.13 -20.34 -24.00
CA GLY A 13 9.10 -21.77 -24.30
C GLY A 13 7.69 -22.34 -24.48
N GLU A 14 7.54 -23.24 -25.45
CA GLU A 14 6.35 -24.08 -25.69
C GLU A 14 6.32 -25.33 -24.81
N ALA A 15 7.26 -25.45 -23.85
CA ALA A 15 7.35 -26.61 -22.98
C ALA A 15 6.07 -26.78 -22.13
N PRO A 16 5.60 -28.03 -21.93
CA PRO A 16 4.48 -28.33 -21.05
C PRO A 16 4.65 -27.73 -19.64
N LEU A 17 3.53 -27.60 -18.92
CA LEU A 17 3.57 -27.19 -17.52
C LEU A 17 4.28 -28.26 -16.67
N THR A 18 5.14 -27.81 -15.76
CA THR A 18 5.72 -28.64 -14.71
C THR A 18 4.63 -29.08 -13.71
N PRO A 19 4.84 -30.15 -12.92
CA PRO A 19 3.85 -30.58 -11.92
C PRO A 19 3.46 -29.48 -10.91
N ALA A 20 4.40 -28.63 -10.52
CA ALA A 20 4.12 -27.49 -9.64
C ALA A 20 3.24 -26.43 -10.33
N GLU A 21 3.50 -26.14 -11.61
CA GLU A 21 2.67 -25.24 -12.41
C GLU A 21 1.27 -25.82 -12.67
N VAL A 22 1.15 -27.13 -12.87
CA VAL A 22 -0.16 -27.79 -12.99
C VAL A 22 -0.96 -27.61 -11.70
N ALA A 23 -0.34 -27.77 -10.53
CA ALA A 23 -1.00 -27.56 -9.23
C ALA A 23 -1.45 -26.10 -9.07
N GLU A 24 -0.59 -25.14 -9.41
CA GLU A 24 -0.91 -23.71 -9.40
C GLU A 24 -2.06 -23.39 -10.37
N MET A 25 -2.02 -23.93 -11.59
CA MET A 25 -3.06 -23.72 -12.59
C MET A 25 -4.41 -24.31 -12.16
N LYS A 26 -4.42 -25.44 -11.43
CA LYS A 26 -5.67 -25.99 -10.86
C LYS A 26 -6.33 -25.05 -9.86
N GLU A 27 -5.56 -24.30 -9.06
CA GLU A 27 -6.11 -23.24 -8.20
C GLU A 27 -6.77 -22.13 -9.03
N HIS A 28 -6.11 -21.70 -10.11
CA HIS A 28 -6.63 -20.67 -11.01
C HIS A 28 -7.89 -21.15 -11.74
N LEU A 29 -7.92 -22.39 -12.22
CA LEU A 29 -9.11 -22.98 -12.84
C LEU A 29 -10.29 -23.08 -11.86
N ALA A 30 -10.04 -23.39 -10.58
CA ALA A 30 -11.08 -23.36 -9.56
C ALA A 30 -11.65 -21.95 -9.36
N PHE A 31 -10.80 -20.92 -9.38
CA PHE A 31 -11.25 -19.52 -9.39
C PHE A 31 -12.09 -19.21 -10.63
N LEU A 32 -11.61 -19.55 -11.83
CA LEU A 32 -12.33 -19.29 -13.08
C LEU A 32 -13.67 -20.01 -13.11
N ARG A 33 -13.72 -21.28 -12.69
CA ARG A 33 -14.97 -22.05 -12.60
C ARG A 33 -15.98 -21.38 -11.69
N ARG A 34 -15.53 -20.84 -10.55
CA ARG A 34 -16.39 -20.18 -9.58
C ARG A 34 -16.95 -18.85 -10.08
N TYR A 35 -16.16 -18.07 -10.82
CA TYR A 35 -16.52 -16.71 -11.21
C TYR A 35 -16.79 -16.51 -12.70
N LYS A 36 -16.75 -17.55 -13.55
CA LYS A 36 -16.91 -17.45 -15.01
C LYS A 36 -18.16 -16.70 -15.45
N GLU A 37 -19.28 -16.91 -14.76
CA GLU A 37 -20.56 -16.26 -15.08
C GLU A 37 -20.50 -14.76 -14.81
N VAL A 38 -19.95 -14.37 -13.66
CA VAL A 38 -19.85 -12.95 -13.27
C VAL A 38 -18.77 -12.24 -14.10
N LEU A 39 -17.67 -12.92 -14.43
CA LEU A 39 -16.63 -12.41 -15.32
C LEU A 39 -17.10 -12.34 -16.78
N ARG A 40 -18.10 -13.15 -17.18
CA ARG A 40 -18.58 -13.34 -18.56
C ARG A 40 -17.47 -13.72 -19.53
N LEU A 41 -16.63 -14.66 -19.12
CA LEU A 41 -15.53 -15.15 -19.95
C LEU A 41 -16.07 -15.93 -21.15
N LYS A 42 -15.57 -15.61 -22.35
CA LYS A 42 -15.84 -16.40 -23.55
C LYS A 42 -14.81 -17.52 -23.65
N LEU A 43 -15.23 -18.73 -23.32
CA LEU A 43 -14.40 -19.92 -23.38
C LEU A 43 -14.58 -20.63 -24.73
N ASN A 44 -13.47 -21.06 -25.34
CA ASN A 44 -13.51 -22.02 -26.43
C ASN A 44 -13.67 -23.45 -25.87
N ALA A 45 -13.87 -24.45 -26.74
CA ALA A 45 -14.09 -25.82 -26.32
C ALA A 45 -12.95 -26.39 -25.45
N ALA A 46 -11.69 -26.09 -25.79
CA ALA A 46 -10.54 -26.59 -25.04
C ALA A 46 -10.44 -25.97 -23.64
N GLU A 47 -10.70 -24.67 -23.54
CA GLU A 47 -10.72 -23.93 -22.26
C GLU A 47 -11.89 -24.35 -21.37
N ASP A 48 -13.07 -24.62 -21.95
CA ASP A 48 -14.22 -25.08 -21.19
C ASP A 48 -13.96 -26.44 -20.54
N LEU A 49 -13.30 -27.37 -21.26
CA LEU A 49 -12.84 -28.64 -20.69
C LEU A 49 -11.88 -28.43 -19.51
N LEU A 50 -10.96 -27.47 -19.59
CA LEU A 50 -10.04 -27.14 -18.50
C LEU A 50 -10.78 -26.57 -17.29
N VAL A 51 -11.63 -25.56 -17.50
CA VAL A 51 -12.37 -24.88 -16.42
C VAL A 51 -13.32 -25.83 -15.70
N ASN A 52 -13.93 -26.76 -16.44
CA ASN A 52 -14.82 -27.77 -15.86
C ASN A 52 -14.08 -29.02 -15.34
N GLN A 53 -12.73 -29.01 -15.31
CA GLN A 53 -11.86 -30.08 -14.80
C GLN A 53 -12.02 -31.42 -15.55
N GLN A 54 -12.39 -31.36 -16.82
CA GLN A 54 -12.51 -32.52 -17.71
C GLN A 54 -11.20 -32.81 -18.48
N ARG A 55 -10.23 -31.89 -18.40
CA ARG A 55 -8.89 -32.01 -18.98
C ARG A 55 -7.84 -31.45 -18.03
N GLU A 56 -6.68 -32.11 -17.95
CA GLU A 56 -5.52 -31.61 -17.20
C GLU A 56 -4.87 -30.39 -17.89
N PRO A 57 -4.48 -29.34 -17.14
CA PRO A 57 -3.81 -28.17 -17.69
C PRO A 57 -2.33 -28.44 -17.97
N THR A 58 -2.01 -29.22 -18.99
CA THR A 58 -0.62 -29.52 -19.37
C THR A 58 -0.06 -28.56 -20.41
N ASP A 59 -0.93 -27.98 -21.25
CA ASP A 59 -0.57 -27.06 -22.33
C ASP A 59 -0.38 -25.63 -21.81
N ARG A 60 0.86 -25.15 -21.86
CA ARG A 60 1.24 -23.81 -21.39
C ARG A 60 0.57 -22.70 -22.19
N GLY A 61 0.50 -22.84 -23.51
CA GLY A 61 -0.06 -21.82 -24.39
C GLY A 61 -1.55 -21.60 -24.14
N VAL A 62 -2.30 -22.70 -24.03
CA VAL A 62 -3.74 -22.67 -23.71
C VAL A 62 -3.97 -22.09 -22.32
N CYS A 63 -3.20 -22.53 -21.31
CA CYS A 63 -3.35 -22.01 -19.94
C CYS A 63 -3.06 -20.51 -19.87
N ARG A 64 -1.98 -20.04 -20.50
CA ARG A 64 -1.63 -18.62 -20.54
C ARG A 64 -2.66 -17.79 -21.27
N HIS A 65 -3.16 -18.26 -22.41
CA HIS A 65 -4.22 -17.58 -23.15
C HIS A 65 -5.48 -17.45 -22.29
N LEU A 66 -5.88 -18.52 -21.60
CA LEU A 66 -7.03 -18.52 -20.69
C LEU A 66 -6.87 -17.52 -19.54
N LEU A 67 -5.71 -17.52 -18.86
CA LEU A 67 -5.45 -16.56 -17.77
C LEU A 67 -5.43 -15.12 -18.29
N GLY A 68 -4.90 -14.89 -19.49
CA GLY A 68 -4.88 -13.58 -20.16
C GLY A 68 -6.27 -13.01 -20.49
N LYS A 69 -7.33 -13.82 -20.47
CA LYS A 69 -8.72 -13.34 -20.62
C LYS A 69 -9.24 -12.61 -19.38
N VAL A 70 -8.57 -12.75 -18.23
CA VAL A 70 -8.89 -12.00 -17.02
C VAL A 70 -8.04 -10.74 -16.97
N ASP A 71 -8.42 -9.76 -17.79
CA ASP A 71 -7.78 -8.44 -17.83
C ASP A 71 -8.44 -7.43 -16.88
N ARG A 72 -7.86 -6.24 -16.80
CA ARG A 72 -8.39 -5.13 -15.99
C ARG A 72 -9.85 -4.81 -16.31
N ALA A 73 -10.22 -4.70 -17.58
CA ALA A 73 -11.56 -4.30 -18.00
C ALA A 73 -12.60 -5.38 -17.65
N VAL A 74 -12.22 -6.65 -17.73
CA VAL A 74 -13.06 -7.78 -17.30
C VAL A 74 -13.31 -7.73 -15.80
N VAL A 75 -12.26 -7.50 -15.00
CA VAL A 75 -12.39 -7.40 -13.54
C VAL A 75 -13.21 -6.18 -13.12
N GLU A 76 -12.94 -5.00 -13.68
CA GLU A 76 -13.68 -3.75 -13.41
C GLU A 76 -15.18 -3.92 -13.71
N ARG A 77 -15.53 -4.51 -14.87
CA ARG A 77 -16.94 -4.77 -15.20
C ARG A 77 -17.56 -5.85 -14.31
N ALA A 78 -16.78 -6.79 -13.80
CA ALA A 78 -17.30 -7.87 -12.95
C ALA A 78 -17.69 -7.35 -11.57
N ILE A 79 -16.88 -6.48 -10.95
CA ILE A 79 -17.19 -5.90 -9.64
C ILE A 79 -18.43 -4.98 -9.66
N GLU A 80 -18.79 -4.49 -10.84
CA GLU A 80 -20.02 -3.73 -11.07
C GLU A 80 -21.26 -4.61 -11.27
N ARG A 81 -21.17 -5.94 -11.25
CA ARG A 81 -22.33 -6.84 -11.45
C ARG A 81 -22.81 -7.42 -10.14
N ASP A 82 -24.08 -7.80 -10.08
CA ASP A 82 -24.59 -8.59 -8.97
C ASP A 82 -24.03 -10.03 -9.02
N PRO A 83 -23.70 -10.64 -7.86
CA PRO A 83 -23.87 -10.10 -6.51
C PRO A 83 -22.72 -9.19 -6.02
N LEU A 84 -21.63 -9.04 -6.77
CA LEU A 84 -20.40 -8.36 -6.32
C LEU A 84 -20.57 -6.86 -6.06
N ARG A 85 -21.50 -6.20 -6.75
CA ARG A 85 -21.80 -4.78 -6.52
C ARG A 85 -22.30 -4.54 -5.09
N GLY A 86 -23.26 -5.35 -4.65
CA GLY A 86 -23.90 -5.24 -3.33
C GLY A 86 -23.20 -5.99 -2.20
N ASP A 87 -22.43 -7.04 -2.49
CA ASP A 87 -21.72 -7.84 -1.49
C ASP A 87 -20.21 -7.55 -1.50
N ALA A 88 -19.78 -6.69 -0.58
CA ALA A 88 -18.38 -6.34 -0.42
C ALA A 88 -17.50 -7.57 -0.12
N ALA A 89 -18.01 -8.55 0.63
CA ALA A 89 -17.25 -9.75 0.98
C ALA A 89 -17.07 -10.67 -0.23
N ALA A 90 -18.11 -10.84 -1.06
CA ALA A 90 -17.98 -11.55 -2.32
C ALA A 90 -17.01 -10.83 -3.27
N ARG A 91 -17.09 -9.49 -3.35
CA ARG A 91 -16.16 -8.68 -4.14
C ARG A 91 -14.72 -8.86 -3.70
N ALA A 92 -14.43 -8.78 -2.40
CA ALA A 92 -13.10 -9.01 -1.85
C ALA A 92 -12.58 -10.42 -2.14
N ARG A 93 -13.42 -11.46 -2.04
CA ARG A 93 -13.05 -12.85 -2.38
C ARG A 93 -12.73 -13.02 -3.86
N MET A 94 -13.49 -12.38 -4.75
CA MET A 94 -13.25 -12.44 -6.19
C MET A 94 -11.93 -11.71 -6.52
N LEU A 95 -11.76 -10.49 -6.02
CA LEU A 95 -10.56 -9.70 -6.25
C LEU A 95 -9.29 -10.36 -5.70
N ALA A 96 -9.37 -11.06 -4.56
CA ALA A 96 -8.26 -11.84 -4.03
C ALA A 96 -7.76 -12.93 -5.01
N GLY A 97 -8.68 -13.52 -5.80
CA GLY A 97 -8.31 -14.44 -6.88
C GLY A 97 -7.76 -13.70 -8.10
N ALA A 98 -8.40 -12.61 -8.51
CA ALA A 98 -7.98 -11.82 -9.66
C ALA A 98 -6.55 -11.26 -9.50
N VAL A 99 -6.19 -10.73 -8.33
CA VAL A 99 -4.84 -10.20 -8.07
C VAL A 99 -3.75 -11.28 -8.12
N ARG A 100 -4.08 -12.58 -8.08
CA ARG A 100 -3.08 -13.64 -8.33
C ARG A 100 -2.76 -13.78 -9.82
N LEU A 101 -3.68 -13.40 -10.70
CA LEU A 101 -3.59 -13.54 -12.15
C LEU A 101 -3.00 -12.31 -12.84
N THR A 102 -3.12 -11.14 -12.22
CA THR A 102 -2.65 -9.88 -12.79
C THR A 102 -1.87 -9.05 -11.79
N ALA A 103 -0.88 -8.32 -12.30
CA ALA A 103 -0.16 -7.26 -11.57
C ALA A 103 -0.71 -5.86 -11.89
N ASP A 104 -1.86 -5.75 -12.57
CA ASP A 104 -2.46 -4.47 -12.89
C ASP A 104 -2.78 -3.66 -11.63
N VAL A 105 -2.25 -2.44 -11.56
CA VAL A 105 -2.40 -1.54 -10.40
C VAL A 105 -3.88 -1.21 -10.13
N GLY A 106 -4.71 -1.08 -11.16
CA GLY A 106 -6.15 -0.81 -10.97
C GLY A 106 -6.85 -1.95 -10.23
N VAL A 107 -6.55 -3.19 -10.61
CA VAL A 107 -7.10 -4.39 -9.95
C VAL A 107 -6.57 -4.54 -8.53
N LEU A 108 -5.29 -4.26 -8.32
CA LEU A 108 -4.66 -4.25 -6.99
C LEU A 108 -5.31 -3.21 -6.06
N LEU A 109 -5.57 -2.00 -6.54
CA LEU A 109 -6.25 -0.96 -5.76
C LEU A 109 -7.69 -1.34 -5.44
N ALA A 110 -8.44 -1.85 -6.42
CA ALA A 110 -9.80 -2.31 -6.21
C ALA A 110 -9.87 -3.41 -5.13
N TYR A 111 -8.85 -4.29 -5.09
CA TYR A 111 -8.75 -5.31 -4.04
C TYR A 111 -8.57 -4.70 -2.65
N LEU A 112 -7.67 -3.72 -2.50
CA LEU A 112 -7.46 -3.05 -1.22
C LEU A 112 -8.69 -2.27 -0.76
N GLU A 113 -9.35 -1.54 -1.67
CA GLU A 113 -10.61 -0.84 -1.40
C GLU A 113 -11.69 -1.82 -0.92
N ALA A 114 -11.81 -3.00 -1.56
CA ALA A 114 -12.77 -4.01 -1.13
C ALA A 114 -12.43 -4.62 0.24
N LEU A 115 -11.14 -4.74 0.59
CA LEU A 115 -10.74 -5.26 1.90
C LEU A 115 -11.03 -4.30 3.04
N ALA A 116 -10.87 -2.99 2.82
CA ALA A 116 -11.16 -1.96 3.81
C ALA A 116 -12.62 -2.03 4.33
N HIS A 117 -13.54 -2.57 3.52
CA HIS A 117 -14.96 -2.67 3.87
C HIS A 117 -15.41 -3.99 4.51
N VAL A 118 -14.55 -5.01 4.59
CA VAL A 118 -14.99 -6.40 4.87
C VAL A 118 -14.27 -7.05 6.05
N ARG A 119 -13.03 -6.64 6.35
CA ARG A 119 -12.10 -7.47 7.12
C ARG A 119 -11.60 -6.83 8.40
N SER A 120 -10.95 -7.66 9.24
CA SER A 120 -10.16 -7.17 10.36
C SER A 120 -9.02 -6.28 9.85
N ARG A 121 -8.70 -5.23 10.61
CA ARG A 121 -7.62 -4.29 10.29
C ARG A 121 -6.27 -4.97 10.05
N ALA A 122 -5.99 -6.05 10.78
CA ALA A 122 -4.76 -6.85 10.62
C ALA A 122 -4.66 -7.49 9.23
N GLU A 123 -5.74 -8.04 8.70
CA GLU A 123 -5.75 -8.64 7.36
C GLU A 123 -5.65 -7.59 6.25
N ALA A 124 -6.31 -6.44 6.42
CA ALA A 124 -6.19 -5.31 5.50
C ALA A 124 -4.75 -4.76 5.47
N ALA A 125 -4.11 -4.64 6.64
CA ALA A 125 -2.72 -4.22 6.75
C ALA A 125 -1.76 -5.19 6.06
N GLN A 126 -1.93 -6.50 6.27
CA GLN A 126 -1.13 -7.51 5.60
C GLN A 126 -1.30 -7.44 4.08
N ALA A 127 -2.54 -7.37 3.60
CA ALA A 127 -2.82 -7.25 2.17
C ALA A 127 -2.26 -5.97 1.56
N PHE A 128 -2.31 -4.84 2.28
CA PHE A 128 -1.74 -3.56 1.86
C PHE A 128 -0.23 -3.70 1.62
N ALA A 129 0.51 -4.24 2.59
CA ALA A 129 1.95 -4.44 2.46
C ALA A 129 2.31 -5.33 1.26
N GLU A 130 1.55 -6.39 1.01
CA GLU A 130 1.74 -7.27 -0.15
C GLU A 130 1.47 -6.55 -1.48
N VAL A 131 0.35 -5.82 -1.57
CA VAL A 131 -0.04 -5.13 -2.80
C VAL A 131 0.95 -4.03 -3.15
N VAL A 132 1.33 -3.22 -2.18
CA VAL A 132 2.31 -2.13 -2.37
C VAL A 132 3.61 -2.64 -2.94
N ARG A 133 4.11 -3.80 -2.48
CA ARG A 133 5.35 -4.40 -3.00
C ARG A 133 5.28 -4.78 -4.48
N ARG A 134 4.08 -4.87 -5.05
CA ARG A 134 3.84 -5.24 -6.46
C ARG A 134 3.59 -4.03 -7.35
N ILE A 135 3.39 -2.85 -6.78
CA ILE A 135 3.14 -1.63 -7.54
C ILE A 135 4.48 -1.06 -8.02
N ASP A 136 4.61 -0.91 -9.33
CA ASP A 136 5.65 -0.09 -9.92
C ASP A 136 5.26 1.39 -9.83
N PHE A 137 5.77 2.09 -8.82
CA PHE A 137 5.44 3.49 -8.57
C PHE A 137 5.93 4.45 -9.67
N GLU A 138 6.85 4.04 -10.55
CA GLU A 138 7.30 4.91 -11.65
C GLU A 138 6.25 5.05 -12.75
N SER A 139 5.32 4.10 -12.85
CA SER A 139 4.25 4.08 -13.85
C SER A 139 2.85 4.39 -13.29
N VAL A 140 2.75 4.73 -12.00
CA VAL A 140 1.47 5.07 -11.33
C VAL A 140 1.05 6.49 -11.66
N SER A 141 -0.21 6.67 -12.11
CA SER A 141 -0.79 8.00 -12.29
C SER A 141 -1.14 8.68 -10.96
N ALA A 142 -1.15 10.01 -10.94
CA ALA A 142 -1.52 10.80 -9.75
C ALA A 142 -2.87 10.38 -9.14
N THR A 143 -3.87 10.09 -9.98
CA THR A 143 -5.19 9.60 -9.53
C THR A 143 -5.11 8.26 -8.82
N ARG A 144 -4.31 7.31 -9.34
CA ARG A 144 -4.13 5.99 -8.71
C ARG A 144 -3.34 6.09 -7.41
N LEU A 145 -2.34 6.98 -7.36
CA LEU A 145 -1.59 7.25 -6.15
C LEU A 145 -2.48 7.87 -5.06
N ALA A 146 -3.32 8.85 -5.42
CA ALA A 146 -4.29 9.43 -4.50
C ALA A 146 -5.27 8.39 -3.95
N ARG A 147 -5.76 7.46 -4.79
CA ARG A 147 -6.60 6.34 -4.35
C ARG A 147 -5.88 5.42 -3.38
N LEU A 148 -4.62 5.07 -3.65
CA LEU A 148 -3.80 4.27 -2.73
C LEU A 148 -3.65 4.95 -1.37
N LEU A 149 -3.37 6.27 -1.37
CA LEU A 149 -3.24 7.05 -0.14
C LEU A 149 -4.57 7.15 0.61
N GLN A 150 -5.70 7.28 -0.10
CA GLN A 150 -7.02 7.25 0.53
C GLN A 150 -7.28 5.90 1.20
N VAL A 151 -6.98 4.78 0.53
CA VAL A 151 -7.06 3.44 1.13
C VAL A 151 -6.18 3.33 2.38
N LEU A 152 -4.97 3.88 2.34
CA LEU A 152 -4.08 3.92 3.49
C LEU A 152 -4.71 4.72 4.65
N ILE A 153 -5.28 5.88 4.37
CA ILE A 153 -5.97 6.73 5.38
C ILE A 153 -7.16 5.98 6.00
N ASP A 154 -7.94 5.28 5.18
CA ASP A 154 -9.14 4.56 5.62
C ASP A 154 -8.80 3.28 6.40
N THR A 155 -7.65 2.66 6.10
CA THR A 155 -7.22 1.40 6.72
C THR A 155 -6.45 1.60 8.03
N PHE A 156 -5.60 2.64 8.09
CA PHE A 156 -4.68 2.88 9.20
C PHE A 156 -5.02 4.17 9.94
N VAL A 157 -5.12 4.06 11.27
CA VAL A 157 -5.39 5.18 12.17
C VAL A 157 -4.14 5.60 12.95
N ASP A 158 -4.11 6.86 13.33
CA ASP A 158 -3.09 7.48 14.17
C ASP A 158 -1.65 7.14 13.74
N HIS A 159 -0.84 6.65 14.68
CA HIS A 159 0.57 6.37 14.45
C HIS A 159 0.84 5.22 13.46
N GLU A 160 -0.07 4.26 13.31
CA GLU A 160 0.10 3.20 12.31
C GLU A 160 0.12 3.79 10.90
N ARG A 161 -0.73 4.80 10.64
CA ARG A 161 -0.74 5.52 9.36
C ARG A 161 0.59 6.18 9.06
N VAL A 162 1.16 6.84 10.08
CA VAL A 162 2.46 7.50 9.98
C VAL A 162 3.55 6.47 9.64
N GLN A 163 3.59 5.35 10.35
CA GLN A 163 4.57 4.28 10.12
C GLN A 163 4.47 3.69 8.71
N VAL A 164 3.25 3.42 8.22
CA VAL A 164 3.05 2.87 6.88
C VAL A 164 3.46 3.89 5.82
N LEU A 165 3.04 5.14 5.94
CA LEU A 165 3.42 6.18 4.99
C LEU A 165 4.94 6.42 4.98
N PHE A 166 5.60 6.43 6.15
CA PHE A 166 7.06 6.58 6.22
C PHE A 166 7.79 5.39 5.61
N SER A 167 7.24 4.18 5.79
CA SER A 167 7.76 2.96 5.15
C SER A 167 7.65 3.04 3.62
N LEU A 168 6.56 3.61 3.08
CA LEU A 168 6.43 3.91 1.65
C LEU A 168 7.44 4.97 1.20
N LEU A 169 7.57 6.04 1.97
CA LEU A 169 8.51 7.14 1.69
C LEU A 169 9.97 6.71 1.79
N ALA A 170 10.31 5.57 2.39
CA ALA A 170 11.65 4.99 2.30
C ALA A 170 12.03 4.63 0.85
N SER A 171 11.06 4.33 -0.02
CA SER A 171 11.28 4.07 -1.46
C SER A 171 11.44 5.36 -2.26
N GLY A 172 12.57 5.49 -2.97
CA GLY A 172 12.82 6.63 -3.85
C GLY A 172 11.81 6.78 -4.99
N ALA A 173 11.32 5.67 -5.55
CA ALA A 173 10.29 5.69 -6.60
C ALA A 173 8.97 6.24 -6.07
N PHE A 174 8.55 5.80 -4.88
CA PHE A 174 7.35 6.33 -4.23
C PHE A 174 7.48 7.82 -3.91
N ARG A 175 8.62 8.28 -3.36
CA ARG A 175 8.85 9.71 -3.08
C ARG A 175 8.70 10.57 -4.32
N ARG A 176 9.32 10.17 -5.45
CA ARG A 176 9.19 10.90 -6.72
C ARG A 176 7.75 10.96 -7.21
N ALA A 177 7.03 9.83 -7.18
CA ALA A 177 5.64 9.76 -7.58
C ALA A 177 4.74 10.63 -6.67
N PHE A 178 4.98 10.60 -5.35
CA PHE A 178 4.28 11.41 -4.36
C PHE A 178 4.48 12.90 -4.63
N ASP A 179 5.73 13.35 -4.74
CA ASP A 179 6.08 14.75 -4.91
C ASP A 179 5.53 15.30 -6.25
N ALA A 180 5.57 14.50 -7.32
CA ALA A 180 5.00 14.87 -8.61
C ALA A 180 3.46 14.96 -8.60
N ALA A 181 2.79 14.09 -7.83
CA ALA A 181 1.34 14.02 -7.78
C ALA A 181 0.70 14.95 -6.73
N LEU A 182 1.48 15.44 -5.76
CA LEU A 182 1.01 16.23 -4.63
C LEU A 182 0.08 17.40 -5.02
N PRO A 183 0.36 18.22 -6.07
CA PRO A 183 -0.52 19.32 -6.46
C PRO A 183 -1.91 18.86 -6.98
N ALA A 184 -2.03 17.60 -7.38
CA ALA A 184 -3.26 17.02 -7.92
C ALA A 184 -4.01 16.14 -6.91
N PHE A 185 -3.52 16.04 -5.66
CA PHE A 185 -4.21 15.26 -4.65
C PHE A 185 -5.55 15.89 -4.23
N PRO A 186 -6.58 15.06 -3.98
CA PRO A 186 -7.78 15.53 -3.31
C PRO A 186 -7.44 16.19 -1.96
N PRO A 187 -8.20 17.20 -1.51
CA PRO A 187 -7.92 17.90 -0.25
C PRO A 187 -7.79 16.95 0.95
N THR A 188 -8.66 15.95 1.06
CA THR A 188 -8.64 14.95 2.14
C THR A 188 -7.33 14.18 2.23
N VAL A 189 -6.72 13.87 1.07
CA VAL A 189 -5.44 13.17 1.00
C VAL A 189 -4.29 14.13 1.26
N ALA A 190 -4.32 15.32 0.66
CA ALA A 190 -3.28 16.32 0.82
C ALA A 190 -3.13 16.79 2.27
N GLU A 191 -4.26 17.06 2.95
CA GLU A 191 -4.30 17.50 4.35
C GLU A 191 -3.63 16.52 5.31
N VAL A 192 -3.75 15.22 5.05
CA VAL A 192 -3.14 14.18 5.89
C VAL A 192 -1.69 13.91 5.49
N CYS A 193 -1.41 13.73 4.19
CA CYS A 193 -0.13 13.21 3.72
C CYS A 193 0.92 14.29 3.47
N ALA A 194 0.54 15.51 3.07
CA ALA A 194 1.51 16.58 2.80
C ALA A 194 2.31 16.99 4.06
N PRO A 195 1.68 17.16 5.25
CA PRO A 195 2.41 17.44 6.48
C PRO A 195 3.43 16.35 6.84
N LEU A 196 3.06 15.08 6.65
CA LEU A 196 3.93 13.95 6.92
C LEU A 196 5.10 13.88 5.93
N ARG A 197 4.89 14.21 4.65
CA ARG A 197 5.96 14.31 3.66
C ARG A 197 6.95 15.42 4.02
N ALA A 198 6.47 16.59 4.46
CA ALA A 198 7.32 17.70 4.89
C ALA A 198 8.22 17.31 6.07
N VAL A 199 7.67 16.65 7.09
CA VAL A 199 8.44 16.13 8.22
C VAL A 199 9.46 15.07 7.78
N HIS A 200 9.05 14.12 6.92
CA HIS A 200 9.96 13.12 6.38
C HIS A 200 11.15 13.77 5.67
N ARG A 201 10.90 14.72 4.76
CA ARG A 201 11.97 15.43 4.03
C ARG A 201 12.91 16.16 4.99
N ARG A 202 12.36 16.79 6.03
CA ARG A 202 13.15 17.54 7.01
C ARG A 202 14.00 16.65 7.93
N LEU A 203 13.50 15.47 8.28
CA LEU A 203 14.19 14.55 9.21
C LEU A 203 15.14 13.56 8.52
N LEU A 204 14.83 13.14 7.29
CA LEU A 204 15.45 11.96 6.67
C LEU A 204 16.11 12.25 5.32
N GLU A 205 15.97 13.46 4.76
CA GLU A 205 16.63 13.84 3.51
C GLU A 205 17.65 14.96 3.75
N ASP A 206 18.86 14.78 3.22
CA ASP A 206 19.93 15.76 3.29
C ASP A 206 19.53 17.07 2.58
N GLY A 207 19.72 18.21 3.25
CA GLY A 207 19.40 19.51 2.69
C GLY A 207 17.91 19.89 2.75
N GLY A 208 17.12 19.25 3.62
CA GLY A 208 15.68 19.47 3.80
C GLY A 208 15.24 20.92 3.58
N GLY A 209 14.44 21.13 2.54
CA GLY A 209 14.07 22.44 2.02
C GLY A 209 13.26 23.32 2.98
N ALA A 210 12.96 24.54 2.53
CA ALA A 210 12.13 25.49 3.25
C ALA A 210 10.65 25.05 3.18
N GLU A 211 10.28 24.08 4.02
CA GLU A 211 8.88 23.72 4.23
C GLU A 211 8.16 24.82 5.00
N ALA A 212 6.88 25.03 4.69
CA ALA A 212 6.06 25.97 5.43
C ALA A 212 5.99 25.55 6.92
N PRO A 213 6.24 26.46 7.87
CA PRO A 213 6.26 26.12 9.30
C PRO A 213 4.96 25.47 9.79
N GLU A 214 3.81 25.95 9.30
CA GLU A 214 2.49 25.37 9.61
C GLU A 214 2.35 23.91 9.15
N LEU A 215 2.93 23.57 8.00
CA LEU A 215 2.88 22.23 7.43
C LEU A 215 3.74 21.27 8.27
N LEU A 216 4.92 21.71 8.69
CA LEU A 216 5.77 20.98 9.62
C LEU A 216 5.11 20.79 10.99
N ALA A 217 4.47 21.82 11.54
CA ALA A 217 3.77 21.73 12.82
C ALA A 217 2.62 20.69 12.78
N LYS A 218 1.81 20.70 11.72
CA LYS A 218 0.76 19.69 11.49
C LYS A 218 1.33 18.27 11.37
N GLY A 219 2.46 18.12 10.67
CA GLY A 219 3.12 16.83 10.52
C GLY A 219 3.69 16.32 11.85
N MET A 220 4.33 17.20 12.61
CA MET A 220 4.89 16.88 13.92
C MET A 220 3.82 16.50 14.92
N ALA A 221 2.66 17.17 14.92
CA ALA A 221 1.50 16.78 15.73
C ALA A 221 1.07 15.34 15.44
N GLN A 222 1.02 14.94 14.15
CA GLN A 222 0.68 13.57 13.76
C GLN A 222 1.75 12.57 14.21
N VAL A 223 3.05 12.88 14.02
CA VAL A 223 4.15 11.99 14.43
C VAL A 223 4.16 11.79 15.96
N LEU A 224 4.02 12.88 16.73
CA LEU A 224 4.08 12.87 18.19
C LEU A 224 2.82 12.33 18.87
N SER A 225 1.75 12.06 18.10
CA SER A 225 0.58 11.31 18.57
C SER A 225 0.89 9.84 18.87
N ALA A 226 2.05 9.33 18.42
CA ALA A 226 2.46 7.96 18.68
C ALA A 226 2.64 7.67 20.19
N PRO A 227 2.37 6.43 20.62
CA PRO A 227 2.61 6.02 22.00
C PRO A 227 4.07 6.22 22.42
N ASP A 228 4.31 6.58 23.67
CA ASP A 228 5.67 6.84 24.20
C ASP A 228 6.68 5.72 23.88
N PRO A 229 6.34 4.42 24.03
CA PRO A 229 7.30 3.35 23.71
C PRO A 229 7.73 3.37 22.24
N VAL A 230 6.83 3.73 21.32
CA VAL A 230 7.13 3.84 19.89
C VAL A 230 8.09 4.99 19.65
N LEU A 231 7.79 6.18 20.18
CA LEU A 231 8.66 7.35 20.06
C LEU A 231 10.06 7.11 20.64
N ARG A 232 10.16 6.37 21.75
CA ARG A 232 11.42 6.03 22.40
C ARG A 232 12.21 4.92 21.70
N SER A 233 11.55 4.09 20.90
CA SER A 233 12.20 3.01 20.15
C SER A 233 13.00 3.49 18.93
N TYR A 234 12.77 4.72 18.48
CA TYR A 234 13.54 5.29 17.37
C TYR A 234 15.01 5.51 17.74
N GLU A 235 15.88 5.46 16.74
CA GLU A 235 17.29 5.77 16.90
C GLU A 235 17.50 7.20 17.42
N GLU A 236 18.54 7.39 18.23
CA GLU A 236 18.83 8.68 18.89
C GLU A 236 18.85 9.88 17.92
N PRO A 237 19.52 9.81 16.74
CA PRO A 237 19.54 10.94 15.81
C PRO A 237 18.14 11.36 15.36
N LEU A 238 17.24 10.39 15.17
CA LEU A 238 15.87 10.65 14.75
C LEU A 238 15.06 11.28 15.91
N ARG A 239 15.21 10.78 17.13
CA ARG A 239 14.57 11.38 18.32
C ARG A 239 15.05 12.80 18.57
N ALA A 240 16.35 13.06 18.43
CA ALA A 240 16.93 14.40 18.53
C ALA A 240 16.42 15.31 17.42
N GLY A 241 16.31 14.83 16.17
CA GLY A 241 15.73 15.57 15.06
C GLY A 241 14.26 15.91 15.27
N MET A 242 13.45 14.95 15.75
CA MET A 242 12.05 15.19 16.11
C MET A 242 11.91 16.25 17.21
N LEU A 243 12.78 16.21 18.23
CA LEU A 243 12.78 17.20 19.31
C LEU A 243 13.20 18.59 18.81
N GLU A 244 14.18 18.67 17.91
CA GLU A 244 14.57 19.93 17.25
C GLU A 244 13.39 20.56 16.51
N LEU A 245 12.63 19.75 15.75
CA LEU A 245 11.46 20.25 15.04
C LEU A 245 10.32 20.63 15.99
N ALA A 246 10.09 19.86 17.05
CA ALA A 246 9.05 20.16 18.04
C ALA A 246 9.31 21.48 18.81
N LEU A 247 10.57 21.90 18.94
CA LEU A 247 11.00 23.15 19.58
C LEU A 247 11.16 24.32 18.58
N GLY A 248 10.59 24.21 17.38
CA GLY A 248 10.54 25.30 16.42
C GLY A 248 9.64 26.45 16.90
N ALA A 249 9.98 27.69 16.55
CA ALA A 249 9.26 28.88 17.03
C ALA A 249 7.78 28.92 16.64
N ASP A 250 7.43 28.34 15.49
CA ASP A 250 6.07 28.34 14.94
C ASP A 250 5.27 27.06 15.30
N VAL A 251 5.79 26.24 16.21
CA VAL A 251 5.12 25.01 16.64
C VAL A 251 4.20 25.28 17.84
N PRO A 252 2.93 24.82 17.82
CA PRO A 252 2.02 24.96 18.95
C PRO A 252 2.61 24.39 20.25
N SER A 253 2.38 25.07 21.38
CA SER A 253 2.96 24.69 22.68
C SER A 253 2.62 23.25 23.09
N GLU A 254 1.42 22.76 22.78
CA GLU A 254 1.02 21.37 23.08
C GLU A 254 1.90 20.33 22.37
N VAL A 255 2.32 20.62 21.13
CA VAL A 255 3.21 19.75 20.35
C VAL A 255 4.64 19.82 20.89
N ALA A 256 5.09 21.02 21.25
CA ALA A 256 6.39 21.23 21.89
C ALA A 256 6.46 20.51 23.25
N ASP A 257 5.45 20.66 24.10
CA ASP A 257 5.34 20.03 25.42
C ASP A 257 5.31 18.50 25.30
N ARG A 258 4.56 17.96 24.34
CA ARG A 258 4.55 16.52 24.04
C ARG A 258 5.95 16.03 23.61
N GLY A 259 6.59 16.75 22.70
CA GLY A 259 7.93 16.44 22.20
C GLY A 259 8.96 16.44 23.33
N VAL A 260 9.00 17.50 24.14
CA VAL A 260 9.88 17.62 25.31
C VAL A 260 9.58 16.53 26.32
N GLY A 261 8.31 16.30 26.67
CA GLY A 261 7.91 15.33 27.69
C GLY A 261 8.31 13.89 27.40
N VAL A 262 8.37 13.49 26.11
CA VAL A 262 8.72 12.11 25.72
C VAL A 262 10.15 11.97 25.22
N LEU A 263 10.59 12.88 24.34
CA LEU A 263 11.84 12.72 23.62
C LEU A 263 13.03 13.18 24.44
N LEU A 264 12.94 14.30 25.17
CA LEU A 264 14.08 14.80 25.96
C LEU A 264 14.55 13.78 27.02
N PRO A 265 13.67 13.16 27.84
CA PRO A 265 14.09 12.15 28.82
C PRO A 265 14.66 10.88 28.21
N SER A 266 14.40 10.64 26.92
CA SER A 266 14.88 9.46 26.22
C SER A 266 16.33 9.61 25.73
N LEU A 267 16.86 10.84 25.62
CA LEU A 267 18.24 11.09 25.18
C LEU A 267 19.25 10.81 26.33
N PRO A 268 20.49 10.39 26.02
CA PRO A 268 21.54 10.24 27.03
C PRO A 268 21.81 11.55 27.76
N ARG A 269 21.74 11.54 29.11
CA ARG A 269 21.81 12.77 29.93
C ARG A 269 23.18 13.46 29.88
N ASP A 270 24.23 12.69 29.69
CA ASP A 270 25.61 13.12 29.48
C ASP A 270 25.89 13.50 28.02
N GLY A 271 24.93 13.29 27.12
CA GLY A 271 25.04 13.61 25.70
C GLY A 271 24.88 15.11 25.40
N ARG A 272 25.61 15.58 24.37
CA ARG A 272 25.54 16.98 23.90
C ARG A 272 24.13 17.37 23.44
N ALA A 273 23.40 16.44 22.82
CA ALA A 273 22.03 16.69 22.36
C ALA A 273 21.09 17.00 23.53
N TYR A 274 21.15 16.21 24.62
CA TYR A 274 20.36 16.45 25.82
C TYR A 274 20.63 17.83 26.42
N ALA A 275 21.91 18.17 26.63
CA ALA A 275 22.30 19.47 27.18
C ALA A 275 21.79 20.63 26.33
N ARG A 276 21.92 20.53 25.00
CA ARG A 276 21.42 21.55 24.05
C ARG A 276 19.91 21.77 24.17
N PHE A 277 19.13 20.69 24.24
CA PHE A 277 17.67 20.79 24.27
C PHE A 277 17.12 21.15 25.65
N ALA A 278 17.75 20.71 26.72
CA ALA A 278 17.34 21.04 28.09
C ALA A 278 17.39 22.55 28.38
N ILE A 279 18.31 23.28 27.72
CA ILE A 279 18.44 24.75 27.84
C ILE A 279 17.38 25.48 27.01
N ARG A 280 16.89 24.88 25.91
CA ARG A 280 15.90 25.48 25.00
C ARG A 280 14.44 25.27 25.44
N ARG A 281 14.22 24.45 26.47
CA ARG A 281 12.92 24.24 27.08
C ARG A 281 12.42 25.48 27.79
#